data_AF-A0A1Q9R1R7-F1
#
_entry.id   AF-A0A1Q9R1R7-F1
#
_cell.length_a   1.000
_cell.length_b   1.000
_cell.length_c   1.000
_cell.angle_alpha   90.00
_cell.angle_beta   90.00
_cell.angle_gamma   90.00
#
_symmetry.space_group_name_H-M   'P 1'
#
loop_
_entity.id
_entity.type
_entity.pdbx_description
1 polymer ?
#
loop_
_entity_poly.entity_id
_entity_poly.type
_entity_poly.pdbx_seq_one_letter_code
_entity_poly.pdbx_strand_id
1 'polypeptide(L)' 'MKKIVPDPPYALYTTPGLTREEAMQHALDHLDKALSNVSLLPAPPMEHHLEMLNYALLDLKISKAMMTVAVAASTLSVQV' A
#
# COMPACT_ATOMS: atom_id res chain seq x y z
N MET A 1 -30.22 -9.88 15.05
CA MET A 1 -29.47 -9.01 14.11
C MET A 1 -27.99 -9.36 14.23
N LYS A 2 -27.37 -9.94 13.21
CA LYS A 2 -25.92 -10.21 13.20
C LYS A 2 -25.22 -8.88 12.94
N LYS A 3 -24.52 -8.34 13.94
CA LYS A 3 -23.76 -7.11 13.75
C LYS A 3 -22.59 -7.42 12.82
N ILE A 4 -22.52 -6.71 11.69
CA ILE A 4 -21.34 -6.72 10.82
C ILE A 4 -20.28 -5.97 11.62
N VAL A 5 -19.31 -6.71 12.15
CA VAL A 5 -18.11 -6.11 12.74
C VAL A 5 -17.26 -5.70 11.54
N PRO A 6 -16.93 -4.41 11.37
CA PRO A 6 -15.95 -4.01 10.36
C PRO A 6 -14.65 -4.73 10.70
N ASP A 7 -14.03 -5.37 9.70
CA ASP A 7 -12.67 -5.85 9.88
C ASP A 7 -11.82 -4.70 10.41
N PRO A 8 -10.96 -4.94 11.42
CA PRO A 8 -10.12 -3.88 11.93
C PRO A 8 -9.39 -3.25 10.75
N PRO A 9 -9.32 -1.90 10.67
CA PRO A 9 -8.57 -1.24 9.61
C PRO A 9 -7.20 -1.90 9.59
N TYR A 10 -6.68 -2.20 8.39
CA TYR A 10 -5.31 -2.68 8.24
C TYR A 10 -4.41 -1.70 8.97
N ALA A 11 -4.11 -2.00 10.23
CA ALA A 11 -3.09 -1.32 10.96
C ALA A 11 -1.88 -1.62 10.09
N LEU A 12 -1.37 -0.60 9.40
CA LEU A 12 0.02 -0.62 8.99
C LEU A 12 0.73 -1.02 10.26
N TYR A 13 1.17 -2.28 10.32
CA TYR A 13 1.78 -2.88 11.51
C TYR A 13 3.13 -2.19 11.66
N THR A 14 3.12 -0.90 11.99
CA THR A 14 4.25 -0.21 12.56
C THR A 14 4.20 -0.62 14.03
N THR A 15 4.70 -1.83 14.31
CA THR A 15 4.91 -2.27 15.69
C THR A 15 5.61 -1.14 16.44
N PRO A 16 5.15 -0.78 17.66
CA PRO A 16 5.84 0.21 18.46
C PRO A 16 7.31 -0.18 18.61
N GLY A 17 8.21 0.75 18.30
CA GLY A 17 9.67 0.52 18.32
C GLY A 17 10.37 0.47 16.95
N LEU A 18 9.63 0.56 15.84
CA LEU A 18 10.25 0.71 14.51
C LEU A 18 10.81 2.12 14.31
N THR A 19 12.00 2.20 13.73
CA THR A 19 12.54 3.44 13.17
C THR A 19 11.71 3.89 11.97
N ARG A 20 11.84 5.17 11.59
CA ARG A 20 11.15 5.72 10.43
C ARG A 20 11.49 4.92 9.17
N GLU A 21 12.76 4.57 9.00
CA GLU A 21 13.29 3.85 7.86
C GLU A 21 12.69 2.44 7.76
N GLU A 22 12.64 1.71 8.88
CA GLU A 22 12.02 0.38 8.93
C GLU A 22 10.51 0.45 8.66
N ALA A 23 9.83 1.47 9.18
CA ALA A 23 8.40 1.68 8.92
C ALA A 23 8.12 1.97 7.43
N MET A 24 8.95 2.77 6.77
CA MET A 24 8.83 3.06 5.34
C MET A 24 9.14 1.83 4.49
N GLN A 25 10.18 1.07 4.84
CA GLN A 25 10.50 -0.18 4.13
C GLN A 25 9.35 -1.19 4.26
N HIS A 26 8.79 -1.33 5.47
CA HIS A 26 7.65 -2.22 5.69
C HIS A 26 6.42 -1.80 4.89
N ALA A 27 6.13 -0.49 4.81
CA ALA A 27 5.04 0.03 3.99
C ALA A 27 5.25 -0.28 2.49
N LEU A 28 6.49 -0.19 2.00
CA LEU A 28 6.83 -0.55 0.62
C LEU A 28 6.61 -2.05 0.35
N ASP A 29 7.03 -2.92 1.28
CA ASP A 29 6.79 -4.36 1.19
C ASP A 29 5.29 -4.70 1.17
N HIS A 30 4.46 -3.98 1.95
CA HIS A 30 3.00 -4.14 1.94
C HIS A 30 2.39 -3.74 0.60
N LEU A 31 2.87 -2.66 -0.02
CA LEU A 31 2.41 -2.24 -1.35
C LEU A 31 2.77 -3.27 -2.41
N ASP A 32 3.96 -3.87 -2.34
CA ASP A 32 4.36 -4.94 -3.25
C ASP A 32 3.53 -6.22 -3.09
N LYS A 33 3.23 -6.61 -1.84
CA LYS A 33 2.30 -7.70 -1.54
C LYS A 33 0.89 -7.40 -2.05
N ALA A 34 0.39 -6.18 -1.87
CA ALA A 34 -0.92 -5.79 -2.35
C ALA A 34 -0.99 -5.88 -3.89
N LEU A 35 0.01 -5.34 -4.61
CA LEU A 35 0.07 -5.40 -6.07
C LEU A 35 0.14 -6.83 -6.61
N SER A 36 0.93 -7.70 -5.97
CA SER A 36 1.00 -9.13 -6.37
C SER A 36 -0.32 -9.85 -6.09
N ASN A 37 -0.97 -9.58 -4.96
CA ASN A 37 -2.26 -10.19 -4.61
C ASN A 37 -3.40 -9.79 -5.55
N VAL A 38 -3.36 -8.61 -6.18
CA VAL A 38 -4.37 -8.21 -7.18
C VAL A 38 -4.44 -9.22 -8.32
N SER A 39 -3.32 -9.83 -8.72
CA SER A 39 -3.30 -10.86 -9.78
C SER A 39 -4.04 -12.16 -9.41
N LEU A 40 -4.28 -12.39 -8.11
CA LEU A 40 -5.01 -13.54 -7.60
C LEU A 40 -6.52 -13.30 -7.53
N LEU A 41 -6.98 -12.06 -7.75
CA LEU A 41 -8.40 -11.74 -7.72
C LEU A 41 -9.09 -12.28 -8.96
N PRO A 42 -10.29 -12.89 -8.82
CA PRO A 42 -11.08 -13.27 -9.97
C PRO A 42 -11.54 -12.03 -10.74
N ALA A 43 -11.76 -12.18 -12.04
CA ALA A 43 -12.29 -11.11 -12.87
C ALA A 43 -13.64 -10.62 -12.32
N PRO A 44 -13.83 -9.31 -12.07
CA PRO A 44 -15.09 -8.79 -11.59
C PRO A 44 -16.22 -9.05 -12.61
N PRO A 45 -17.42 -9.45 -12.17
CA PRO A 45 -18.52 -9.79 -13.07
C PRO A 45 -19.19 -8.56 -13.70
N MET A 46 -18.92 -7.36 -13.19
CA MET A 46 -19.51 -6.09 -13.64
C MET A 46 -18.42 -5.13 -14.11
N GLU A 47 -18.66 -4.46 -15.23
CA GLU A 47 -17.74 -3.47 -15.80
C GLU A 47 -17.38 -2.35 -14.81
N HIS A 48 -18.36 -1.87 -14.05
CA HIS A 48 -18.12 -0.86 -13.00
C HIS A 48 -17.13 -1.34 -11.94
N HIS A 49 -17.20 -2.60 -11.51
CA HIS A 49 -16.26 -3.15 -10.55
C HIS A 49 -14.87 -3.38 -11.14
N LEU A 50 -14.77 -3.66 -12.44
CA LEU A 50 -13.50 -3.70 -13.15
C LEU A 50 -12.86 -2.31 -13.23
N GLU A 51 -13.67 -1.27 -13.49
CA GLU A 51 -13.21 0.11 -13.49
C GLU A 51 -12.68 0.53 -12.10
N MET A 52 -13.44 0.23 -11.04
CA MET A 52 -13.00 0.46 -9.65
C MET A 52 -11.70 -0.27 -9.31
N LEU A 53 -11.56 -1.53 -9.75
CA LEU A 53 -10.33 -2.30 -9.56
C LEU A 53 -9.14 -1.65 -10.29
N ASN A 54 -9.35 -1.16 -11.51
CA ASN A 54 -8.32 -0.48 -12.28
C ASN A 54 -7.88 0.84 -11.61
N TYR A 55 -8.82 1.64 -11.08
CA TYR A 55 -8.48 2.85 -10.32
C TYR A 55 -7.70 2.50 -9.04
N ALA A 56 -8.15 1.52 -8.27
CA ALA A 56 -7.44 1.07 -7.07
C ALA A 56 -6.03 0.56 -7.40
N LEU A 57 -5.86 -0.14 -8.52
CA LEU A 57 -4.55 -0.60 -8.99
C LEU A 57 -3.64 0.58 -9.38
N LEU A 58 -4.20 1.62 -10.00
CA LEU A 58 -3.47 2.85 -10.33
C LEU A 58 -3.01 3.57 -9.06
N ASP A 59 -3.88 3.74 -8.08
CA ASP A 59 -3.57 4.38 -6.81
C ASP A 59 -2.47 3.63 -6.03
N LEU A 60 -2.51 2.29 -6.04
CA LEU A 60 -1.46 1.44 -5.45
C LEU A 60 -0.10 1.66 -6.14
N LYS A 61 -0.09 1.74 -7.48
CA LYS A 61 1.14 2.00 -8.25
C LYS A 61 1.72 3.38 -7.97
N ILE A 62 0.86 4.41 -7.89
CA ILE A 62 1.26 5.78 -7.55
C ILE A 62 1.84 5.81 -6.13
N SER A 63 1.15 5.19 -5.17
CA SER A 63 1.60 5.11 -3.78
C SER A 63 2.97 4.43 -3.66
N LYS A 64 3.18 3.33 -4.39
CA LYS A 64 4.48 2.65 -4.44
C LYS A 64 5.57 3.53 -5.04
N ALA A 65 5.28 4.25 -6.13
CA ALA A 65 6.24 5.16 -6.75
C ALA A 65 6.67 6.27 -5.78
N MET A 66 5.70 6.89 -5.11
CA MET A 66 5.97 7.91 -4.10
C MET A 66 6.77 7.36 -2.91
N MET A 67 6.43 6.18 -2.41
CA MET A 67 7.16 5.55 -1.31
C MET A 67 8.60 5.18 -1.72
N THR A 68 8.80 4.67 -2.94
CA THR A 68 10.13 4.40 -3.48
C THR A 68 11.01 5.65 -3.49
N VAL A 69 10.44 6.79 -3.89
CA VAL A 69 11.15 8.09 -3.86
C VAL A 69 11.44 8.53 -2.42
N ALA A 70 10.51 8.33 -1.50
CA ALA A 70 10.70 8.69 -0.09
C ALA A 70 11.75 7.83 0.64
N VAL A 71 11.89 6.55 0.23
CA VAL A 71 12.88 5.61 0.77
C VAL A 71 14.25 5.77 0.10
N ALA A 72 14.29 6.20 -1.17
CA ALA A 72 15.54 6.44 -1.87
C ALA A 72 16.39 7.42 -1.08
N ALA A 73 17.63 7.01 -0.77
CA ALA A 73 18.57 7.84 -0.02
C ALA A 73 18.69 9.21 -0.71
N SER A 74 18.33 10.27 0.00
CA SER A 74 18.50 11.63 -0.49
C SER A 74 19.99 11.86 -0.73
N THR A 75 20.41 11.92 -2.00
CA THR A 75 21.78 12.31 -2.38
C THR A 75 22.04 13.80 -2.12
N LEU A 76 21.02 14.55 -1.70
CA LEU A 76 21.14 15.94 -1.29
C LEU A 76 21.47 16.02 0.20
N SER A 77 22.78 16.04 0.49
CA SER A 77 23.32 16.62 1.71
C SER A 77 23.11 18.13 1.63
N VAL A 78 22.01 18.64 2.17
CA VAL A 78 21.94 20.06 2.51
C VAL A 78 22.84 20.25 3.71
N GLN A 79 24.03 20.84 3.50
CA GLN A 79 24.87 21.30 4.60
C GLN A 79 24.07 22.36 5.37
N VAL A 80 23.81 22.10 6.65
CA VAL A 80 23.27 23.08 7.61
C VAL A 80 24.41 23.92 8.13
#